data_AF-A0A0K6GA98-F1
#
_entry.id   AF-A0A0K6GA98-F1
#
_cell.length_a   1.000
_cell.length_b   1.000
_cell.length_c   1.000
_cell.angle_alpha   90.00
_cell.angle_beta   90.00
_cell.angle_gamma   90.00
#
_symmetry.space_group_name_H-M   'P 1'
#
loop_
_entity.id
_entity.type
_entity.pdbx_description
1 polymer ?
#
loop_
_entity_poly.entity_id
_entity_poly.type
_entity_poly.pdbx_seq_one_letter_code
_entity_poly.pdbx_strand_id
1 'polypeptide(L)'
;MSGNSTQPELNFCTTIIANPDISGIGIRISIYVGTIISLLLSLVMSDARNVAAINDIYQHTVFTSTGLIISAIIQWKTQGLSLFDGLIVTMLTSMMVGSSVVDAYKMHSVGLTGVFTHLLNATFTSYWGIQVWQNPSTFGIPLGGENCTASVETIFVVFGKNVQVTNSKLRGFALFVFGWSTTAIPMLLVGTILCVVAYAYVGLGGHEDPADRGLAIGSQYEEARPYKRFSSAKTSLAVIIYMIVTIEQMVHRNNVQAQLSTWTFGQTLALMVLLQQIMAAISLCKQESQD
;
A
#
# COMPACT_ATOMS: atom_id res chain seq x y z
N MET A 1 -30.00 29.97 23.20
CA MET A 1 -30.24 28.51 23.26
C MET A 1 -29.00 27.82 22.70
N SER A 2 -28.02 27.56 23.57
CA SER A 2 -26.81 26.80 23.21
C SER A 2 -27.15 25.33 23.41
N GLY A 3 -27.55 24.66 22.33
CA GLY A 3 -27.72 23.22 22.31
C GLY A 3 -26.33 22.59 22.29
N ASN A 4 -25.78 22.32 23.46
CA ASN A 4 -24.53 21.60 23.62
C ASN A 4 -24.81 20.11 23.35
N SER A 5 -24.92 19.74 22.07
CA SER A 5 -24.89 18.35 21.65
C SER A 5 -23.46 17.85 21.81
N THR A 6 -23.09 17.43 23.02
CA THR A 6 -21.92 16.59 23.25
C THR A 6 -22.05 15.36 22.37
N GLN A 7 -21.37 15.37 21.21
CA GLN A 7 -21.08 14.12 20.51
C GLN A 7 -20.40 13.21 21.53
N PRO A 8 -20.80 11.93 21.64
CA PRO A 8 -20.13 11.01 22.54
C PRO A 8 -18.66 10.96 22.14
N GLU A 9 -17.76 11.41 23.04
CA GLU A 9 -16.33 11.28 22.84
C GLU A 9 -16.02 9.81 22.56
N LEU A 10 -15.40 9.54 21.41
CA LEU A 10 -14.94 8.21 21.05
C LEU A 10 -13.92 7.76 22.10
N ASN A 11 -14.29 6.76 22.90
CA ASN A 11 -13.43 6.24 23.97
C ASN A 11 -12.42 5.24 23.40
N PHE A 12 -11.38 5.78 22.75
CA PHE A 12 -10.22 5.02 22.26
C PHE A 12 -9.38 4.37 23.39
N CYS A 13 -9.74 4.60 24.66
CA CYS A 13 -8.97 4.13 25.79
C CYS A 13 -9.27 2.66 26.13
N THR A 14 -10.55 2.27 26.14
CA THR A 14 -10.99 0.95 26.65
C THR A 14 -11.55 0.04 25.57
N THR A 15 -11.85 0.57 24.38
CA THR A 15 -12.45 -0.22 23.29
C THR A 15 -11.73 0.04 21.97
N ILE A 16 -11.59 -1.01 21.15
CA ILE A 16 -11.06 -0.87 19.80
C ILE A 16 -12.16 -0.27 18.91
N ILE A 17 -11.96 0.98 18.53
CA ILE A 17 -12.82 1.73 17.62
C ILE A 17 -12.18 1.68 16.24
N ALA A 18 -12.81 0.96 15.31
CA ALA A 18 -12.28 0.77 13.97
C ALA A 18 -12.95 1.74 12.99
N ASN A 19 -12.16 2.37 12.12
CA ASN A 19 -12.67 3.33 11.15
C ASN A 19 -13.05 2.64 9.82
N PRO A 20 -14.36 2.57 9.45
CA PRO A 20 -14.79 1.94 8.21
C PRO A 20 -14.27 2.63 6.93
N ASP A 21 -13.90 3.91 6.98
CA ASP A 21 -13.31 4.60 5.81
C ASP A 21 -11.83 4.26 5.59
N ILE A 22 -11.14 3.64 6.55
CA ILE A 22 -9.73 3.24 6.44
C ILE A 22 -9.59 1.72 6.32
N SER A 23 -10.26 0.99 7.20
CA SER A 23 -10.12 -0.46 7.29
C SER A 23 -11.41 -1.20 6.94
N GLY A 24 -12.45 -0.51 6.46
CA GLY A 24 -13.75 -1.10 6.12
C GLY A 24 -13.70 -2.11 4.98
N ILE A 25 -14.74 -2.93 4.91
CA ILE A 25 -14.80 -4.06 3.98
C ILE A 25 -14.63 -3.64 2.51
N GLY A 26 -15.19 -2.50 2.09
CA GLY A 26 -15.05 -1.98 0.73
C GLY A 26 -13.60 -1.59 0.40
N ILE A 27 -12.89 -0.95 1.34
CA ILE A 27 -11.46 -0.62 1.16
C ILE A 27 -10.63 -1.90 0.99
N ARG A 28 -10.85 -2.87 1.88
CA ARG A 28 -10.09 -4.13 1.87
C ARG A 28 -10.33 -4.91 0.58
N ILE A 29 -11.58 -5.11 0.19
CA ILE A 29 -11.94 -5.78 -1.07
C ILE A 29 -11.34 -5.05 -2.27
N SER A 30 -11.44 -3.72 -2.32
CA SER A 30 -10.86 -2.91 -3.40
C SER A 30 -9.36 -3.20 -3.57
N ILE A 31 -8.61 -3.15 -2.47
CA ILE A 31 -7.17 -3.37 -2.49
C ILE A 31 -6.82 -4.83 -2.79
N TYR A 32 -7.56 -5.80 -2.23
CA TYR A 32 -7.34 -7.23 -2.51
C TYR A 32 -7.49 -7.55 -3.99
N VAL A 33 -8.63 -7.16 -4.56
CA VAL A 33 -8.94 -7.43 -5.96
C VAL A 33 -7.98 -6.65 -6.87
N GLY A 34 -7.73 -5.37 -6.60
CA GLY A 34 -6.81 -4.56 -7.39
C GLY A 34 -5.38 -5.12 -7.39
N THR A 35 -4.88 -5.55 -6.23
CA THR A 35 -3.54 -6.14 -6.12
C THR A 35 -3.45 -7.48 -6.88
N ILE A 36 -4.49 -8.32 -6.81
CA ILE A 36 -4.54 -9.59 -7.54
C ILE A 36 -4.60 -9.35 -9.05
N ILE A 37 -5.45 -8.41 -9.51
CA ILE A 37 -5.53 -8.04 -10.93
C ILE A 37 -4.18 -7.54 -11.43
N SER A 38 -3.55 -6.63 -10.69
CA SER A 38 -2.23 -6.10 -11.00
C SER A 38 -1.21 -7.23 -11.17
N LEU A 39 -1.15 -8.17 -10.20
CA LEU A 39 -0.25 -9.32 -10.29
C LEU A 39 -0.56 -10.23 -11.49
N LEU A 40 -1.84 -10.47 -11.79
CA LEU A 40 -2.25 -11.32 -12.92
C LEU A 40 -1.91 -10.69 -14.27
N LEU A 41 -2.12 -9.38 -14.43
CA LEU A 41 -1.73 -8.65 -15.63
C LEU A 41 -0.21 -8.65 -15.79
N SER A 42 0.53 -8.46 -14.69
CA SER A 42 1.98 -8.62 -14.65
C SER A 42 2.45 -10.07 -14.84
N LEU A 43 1.58 -11.06 -14.92
CA LEU A 43 1.94 -12.42 -15.32
C LEU A 43 1.61 -12.69 -16.79
N VAL A 44 0.43 -12.25 -17.23
CA VAL A 44 -0.11 -12.54 -18.57
C VAL A 44 0.49 -11.61 -19.62
N MET A 45 0.58 -10.32 -19.34
CA MET A 45 0.87 -9.28 -20.34
C MET A 45 2.35 -8.94 -20.41
N SER A 46 3.20 -9.96 -20.44
CA SER A 46 4.64 -9.82 -20.32
C SER A 46 5.33 -9.11 -21.48
N ASP A 47 4.65 -8.92 -22.60
CA ASP A 47 5.25 -8.43 -23.83
C ASP A 47 5.67 -6.94 -23.73
N ALA A 48 6.74 -6.59 -24.44
CA ALA A 48 7.31 -5.25 -24.51
C ALA A 48 6.29 -4.20 -24.97
N ARG A 49 5.31 -4.62 -25.77
CA ARG A 49 4.21 -3.78 -26.28
C ARG A 49 3.30 -3.22 -25.19
N ASN A 50 3.19 -3.91 -24.05
CA ASN A 50 2.25 -3.57 -22.98
C ASN A 50 2.93 -2.88 -21.78
N VAL A 51 4.21 -2.48 -21.90
CA VAL A 51 4.98 -1.85 -20.80
C VAL A 51 4.35 -0.56 -20.31
N ALA A 52 3.83 0.28 -21.21
CA ALA A 52 3.16 1.54 -20.84
C ALA A 52 1.92 1.29 -19.96
N ALA A 53 1.13 0.27 -20.30
CA ALA A 53 -0.07 -0.09 -19.55
C ALA A 53 0.26 -0.70 -18.18
N ILE A 54 1.29 -1.55 -18.10
CA ILE A 54 1.79 -2.08 -16.83
C ILE A 54 2.29 -0.94 -15.93
N ASN A 55 3.01 0.04 -16.50
CA ASN A 55 3.47 1.22 -15.77
C ASN A 55 2.30 2.06 -15.23
N ASP A 56 1.20 2.21 -15.97
CA ASP A 56 0.01 2.93 -15.50
C ASP A 56 -0.65 2.23 -14.32
N ILE A 57 -0.89 0.92 -14.41
CA ILE A 57 -1.46 0.10 -13.33
C ILE A 57 -0.56 0.14 -12.08
N TYR A 58 0.75 0.06 -12.31
CA TYR A 58 1.75 0.17 -11.27
C TYR A 58 1.65 1.53 -10.57
N GLN A 59 1.65 2.64 -11.33
CA GLN A 59 1.57 3.99 -10.77
C GLN A 59 0.28 4.18 -9.98
N HIS A 60 -0.83 3.70 -10.51
CA HIS A 60 -2.13 3.72 -9.85
C HIS A 60 -2.10 2.99 -8.49
N THR A 61 -1.45 1.83 -8.43
CA THR A 61 -1.28 1.06 -7.19
C THR A 61 -0.48 1.86 -6.16
N VAL A 62 0.66 2.44 -6.56
CA VAL A 62 1.51 3.23 -5.66
C VAL A 62 0.81 4.51 -5.19
N PHE A 63 0.06 5.19 -6.07
CA PHE A 63 -0.75 6.35 -5.70
C PHE A 63 -1.84 6.00 -4.68
N THR A 64 -2.55 4.90 -4.90
CA THR A 64 -3.59 4.42 -3.98
C THR A 64 -3.00 4.07 -2.61
N SER A 65 -1.85 3.41 -2.57
CA SER A 65 -1.11 3.11 -1.34
C SER A 65 -0.70 4.38 -0.60
N THR A 66 -0.13 5.35 -1.32
CA THR A 66 0.28 6.64 -0.76
C THR A 66 -0.93 7.41 -0.20
N GLY A 67 -2.03 7.45 -0.95
CA GLY A 67 -3.28 8.07 -0.53
C GLY A 67 -3.82 7.47 0.76
N LEU A 68 -3.85 6.13 0.87
CA LEU A 68 -4.29 5.43 2.08
C LEU A 68 -3.44 5.80 3.30
N ILE A 69 -2.10 5.88 3.14
CA ILE A 69 -1.20 6.27 4.23
C ILE A 69 -1.45 7.72 4.65
N ILE A 70 -1.60 8.63 3.68
CA ILE A 70 -1.90 10.04 3.97
C ILE A 70 -3.23 10.16 4.72
N SER A 71 -4.28 9.47 4.27
CA SER A 71 -5.58 9.44 4.95
C SER A 71 -5.46 8.91 6.38
N ALA A 72 -4.68 7.85 6.60
CA ALA A 72 -4.44 7.30 7.92
C ALA A 72 -3.66 8.27 8.83
N ILE A 73 -2.65 8.97 8.31
CA ILE A 73 -1.91 10.01 9.04
C ILE A 73 -2.83 11.16 9.42
N ILE A 74 -3.65 11.65 8.49
CA ILE A 74 -4.58 12.76 8.75
C ILE A 74 -5.58 12.36 9.83
N GLN A 75 -6.21 11.18 9.73
CA GLN A 75 -7.14 10.71 10.76
C GLN A 75 -6.45 10.53 12.11
N TRP A 76 -5.26 9.94 12.12
CA TRP A 76 -4.47 9.79 13.35
C TRP A 76 -4.22 11.12 14.05
N LYS A 77 -3.93 12.20 13.29
CA LYS A 77 -3.67 13.52 13.86
C LYS A 77 -4.91 14.35 14.20
N THR A 78 -6.05 14.08 13.59
CA THR A 78 -7.25 14.93 13.71
C THR A 78 -8.33 14.31 14.60
N GLN A 79 -8.66 13.04 14.39
CA GLN A 79 -9.78 12.36 15.04
C GLN A 79 -9.35 11.21 15.96
N GLY A 80 -8.05 10.91 15.98
CA GLY A 80 -7.54 9.66 16.54
C GLY A 80 -7.69 8.51 15.55
N LEU A 81 -6.77 7.56 15.62
CA LEU A 81 -6.81 6.34 14.83
C LEU A 81 -6.41 5.19 15.73
N SER A 82 -7.20 4.12 15.74
CA SER A 82 -6.86 2.94 16.54
C SER A 82 -5.58 2.28 16.05
N LEU A 83 -4.87 1.62 16.97
CA LEU A 83 -3.73 0.77 16.59
C LEU A 83 -4.16 -0.30 15.58
N PHE A 84 -5.35 -0.86 15.73
CA PHE A 84 -5.92 -1.83 14.80
C PHE A 84 -5.94 -1.29 13.36
N ASP A 85 -6.53 -0.11 13.13
CA ASP A 85 -6.59 0.49 11.81
C ASP A 85 -5.19 0.78 11.27
N GLY A 86 -4.29 1.25 12.13
CA GLY A 86 -2.90 1.49 11.77
C GLY A 86 -2.19 0.24 11.26
N LEU A 87 -2.39 -0.89 11.93
CA LEU A 87 -1.85 -2.19 11.52
C LEU A 87 -2.45 -2.65 10.19
N ILE A 88 -3.77 -2.52 10.00
CA ILE A 88 -4.41 -2.87 8.72
C ILE A 88 -3.82 -2.05 7.58
N VAL A 89 -3.63 -0.73 7.76
CA VAL A 89 -2.97 0.13 6.75
C VAL A 89 -1.54 -0.33 6.47
N THR A 90 -0.75 -0.70 7.49
CA THR A 90 0.61 -1.23 7.25
C THR A 90 0.60 -2.51 6.41
N MET A 91 -0.35 -3.41 6.63
CA MET A 91 -0.46 -4.67 5.88
C MET A 91 -0.96 -4.44 4.45
N LEU A 92 -2.01 -3.62 4.27
CA LEU A 92 -2.55 -3.29 2.95
C LEU A 92 -1.51 -2.61 2.05
N THR A 93 -0.80 -1.63 2.59
CA THR A 93 0.25 -0.90 1.85
C THR A 93 1.45 -1.79 1.55
N SER A 94 1.89 -2.63 2.50
CA SER A 94 2.95 -3.61 2.26
C SER A 94 2.56 -4.63 1.18
N MET A 95 1.29 -5.02 1.12
CA MET A 95 0.79 -5.94 0.10
C MET A 95 0.83 -5.30 -1.30
N MET A 96 0.38 -4.05 -1.42
CA MET A 96 0.43 -3.29 -2.68
C MET A 96 1.87 -3.03 -3.15
N VAL A 97 2.78 -2.69 -2.24
CA VAL A 97 4.21 -2.56 -2.57
C VAL A 97 4.82 -3.91 -2.91
N GLY A 98 4.39 -5.00 -2.26
CA GLY A 98 4.87 -6.35 -2.54
C GLY A 98 4.51 -6.87 -3.93
N SER A 99 3.34 -6.52 -4.47
CA SER A 99 3.00 -6.80 -5.87
C SER A 99 3.86 -5.98 -6.83
N SER A 100 4.11 -4.72 -6.50
CA SER A 100 4.95 -3.81 -7.27
C SER A 100 6.41 -4.28 -7.43
N VAL A 101 6.94 -5.10 -6.51
CA VAL A 101 8.30 -5.66 -6.63
C VAL A 101 8.45 -6.61 -7.82
N VAL A 102 7.37 -7.29 -8.25
CA VAL A 102 7.42 -8.20 -9.42
C VAL A 102 7.83 -7.44 -10.68
N ASP A 103 7.40 -6.19 -10.79
CA ASP A 103 7.66 -5.32 -11.93
C ASP A 103 8.77 -4.29 -11.67
N ALA A 104 9.48 -4.40 -10.54
CA ALA A 104 10.50 -3.43 -10.14
C ALA A 104 11.63 -3.28 -11.17
N TYR A 105 11.92 -4.31 -11.96
CA TYR A 105 12.92 -4.21 -13.04
C TYR A 105 12.46 -3.30 -14.19
N LYS A 106 11.14 -3.15 -14.40
CA LYS A 106 10.56 -2.22 -15.37
C LYS A 106 10.61 -0.77 -14.86
N MET A 107 11.02 -0.53 -13.61
CA MET A 107 11.17 0.82 -13.04
C MET A 107 12.20 1.69 -13.76
N HIS A 108 13.13 1.11 -14.51
CA HIS A 108 14.05 1.92 -15.33
C HIS A 108 13.34 2.65 -16.49
N SER A 109 12.10 2.27 -16.82
CA SER A 109 11.28 2.91 -17.85
C SER A 109 10.31 3.97 -17.32
N VAL A 110 10.21 4.15 -16.00
CA VAL A 110 9.31 5.16 -15.45
C VAL A 110 10.01 6.51 -15.46
N GLY A 111 9.45 7.48 -16.18
CA GLY A 111 9.94 8.87 -16.19
C GLY A 111 9.88 9.54 -14.82
N LEU A 112 10.16 10.85 -14.76
CA LEU A 112 10.26 11.62 -13.51
C LEU A 112 9.08 11.39 -12.55
N THR A 113 7.85 11.38 -13.08
CA THR A 113 6.62 11.15 -12.29
C THR A 113 6.65 9.81 -11.57
N GLY A 114 7.12 8.76 -12.23
CA GLY A 114 7.20 7.43 -11.63
C GLY A 114 8.19 7.41 -10.47
N VAL A 115 9.43 7.83 -10.70
CA VAL A 115 10.48 7.86 -9.66
C VAL A 115 10.03 8.69 -8.46
N PHE A 116 9.43 9.85 -8.69
CA PHE A 116 8.91 10.72 -7.64
C PHE A 116 7.80 10.06 -6.83
N THR A 117 6.82 9.43 -7.49
CA THR A 117 5.72 8.72 -6.81
C THR A 117 6.23 7.57 -5.93
N HIS A 118 7.27 6.86 -6.36
CA HIS A 118 7.91 5.82 -5.54
C HIS A 118 8.64 6.40 -4.35
N LEU A 119 9.38 7.50 -4.54
CA LEU A 119 10.08 8.18 -3.45
C LEU A 119 9.09 8.58 -2.36
N LEU A 120 7.96 9.19 -2.75
CA LEU A 120 6.90 9.55 -1.81
C LEU A 120 6.35 8.32 -1.11
N ASN A 121 5.92 7.30 -1.86
CA ASN A 121 5.33 6.11 -1.26
C ASN A 121 6.30 5.39 -0.31
N ALA A 122 7.57 5.24 -0.69
CA ALA A 122 8.59 4.61 0.14
C ALA A 122 8.84 5.40 1.44
N THR A 123 8.85 6.73 1.34
CA THR A 123 8.99 7.62 2.49
C THR A 123 7.80 7.50 3.43
N PHE A 124 6.58 7.63 2.90
CA PHE A 124 5.35 7.53 3.69
C PHE A 124 5.15 6.14 4.31
N THR A 125 5.43 5.06 3.57
CA THR A 125 5.29 3.69 4.07
C THR A 125 6.28 3.42 5.19
N SER A 126 7.54 3.81 5.02
CA SER A 126 8.57 3.62 6.05
C SER A 126 8.27 4.46 7.29
N TYR A 127 7.87 5.73 7.10
CA TYR A 127 7.44 6.59 8.20
C TYR A 127 6.26 5.99 8.95
N TRP A 128 5.18 5.62 8.25
CA TRP A 128 3.98 5.05 8.85
C TRP A 128 4.26 3.75 9.59
N GLY A 129 4.97 2.81 8.96
CA GLY A 129 5.34 1.55 9.57
C GLY A 129 6.18 1.74 10.83
N ILE A 130 7.18 2.63 10.79
CA ILE A 130 7.98 2.95 11.98
C ILE A 130 7.09 3.57 13.06
N GLN A 131 6.21 4.53 12.74
CA GLN A 131 5.34 5.18 13.72
C GLN A 131 4.39 4.19 14.42
N VAL A 132 3.73 3.30 13.66
CA VAL A 132 2.81 2.30 14.20
C VAL A 132 3.54 1.30 15.11
N TRP A 133 4.73 0.85 14.70
CA TRP A 133 5.47 -0.19 15.40
C TRP A 133 6.47 0.33 16.44
N GLN A 134 6.79 1.64 16.46
CA GLN A 134 7.74 2.20 17.42
C GLN A 134 7.21 2.10 18.84
N ASN A 135 5.95 2.43 19.11
CA ASN A 135 5.35 2.28 20.45
C ASN A 135 3.88 1.87 20.33
N PRO A 136 3.59 0.59 20.00
CA PRO A 136 2.22 0.15 19.77
C PRO A 136 1.33 0.31 21.00
N SER A 137 1.88 0.19 22.21
CA SER A 137 1.11 0.35 23.46
C SER A 137 0.57 1.76 23.68
N THR A 138 1.15 2.79 23.05
CA THR A 138 0.71 4.18 23.18
C THR A 138 0.12 4.73 21.88
N PHE A 139 0.12 3.95 20.80
CA PHE A 139 -0.38 4.41 19.51
C PHE A 139 -1.89 4.61 19.58
N GLY A 140 -2.37 5.76 19.08
CA GLY A 140 -3.79 6.09 19.03
C GLY A 140 -4.40 6.55 20.37
N ILE A 141 -3.63 6.59 21.46
CA ILE A 141 -4.12 6.96 22.79
C ILE A 141 -4.02 8.48 22.98
N PRO A 142 -5.10 9.17 23.42
CA PRO A 142 -5.06 10.60 23.69
C PRO A 142 -4.13 10.93 24.87
N LEU A 143 -3.58 12.15 24.89
CA LEU A 143 -2.71 12.63 25.97
C LEU A 143 -3.44 12.56 27.32
N GLY A 144 -2.83 11.90 28.32
CA GLY A 144 -3.41 11.69 29.66
C GLY A 144 -4.12 10.35 29.87
N GLY A 145 -4.14 9.46 28.87
CA GLY A 145 -4.72 8.11 28.96
C GLY A 145 -3.79 7.05 29.56
N GLU A 146 -3.30 7.21 30.79
CA GLU A 146 -2.30 6.30 31.39
C GLU A 146 -2.82 4.87 31.69
N ASN A 147 -4.14 4.66 31.69
CA ASN A 147 -4.80 3.36 31.97
C ASN A 147 -5.54 2.76 30.76
N CYS A 148 -5.16 3.15 29.54
CA CYS A 148 -5.84 2.68 28.34
C CYS A 148 -5.37 1.30 27.90
N THR A 149 -6.32 0.38 27.69
CA THR A 149 -6.06 -1.02 27.35
C THR A 149 -6.32 -1.35 25.88
N ALA A 150 -7.06 -0.52 25.14
CA ALA A 150 -7.46 -0.82 23.75
C ALA A 150 -6.28 -1.18 22.84
N SER A 151 -5.17 -0.44 22.92
CA SER A 151 -3.96 -0.71 22.12
C SER A 151 -3.20 -1.94 22.60
N VAL A 152 -3.26 -2.29 23.89
CA VAL A 152 -2.59 -3.47 24.47
C VAL A 152 -3.36 -4.76 24.16
N GLU A 153 -4.68 -4.67 24.15
CA GLU A 153 -5.59 -5.79 23.86
C GLU A 153 -5.67 -6.10 22.35
N THR A 154 -5.16 -5.21 21.48
CA THR A 154 -5.17 -5.44 20.04
C THR A 154 -4.36 -6.70 19.70
N ILE A 155 -5.00 -7.65 19.03
CA ILE A 155 -4.43 -8.93 18.62
C ILE A 155 -3.90 -8.81 17.19
N PHE A 156 -2.63 -9.12 17.01
CA PHE A 156 -2.03 -9.40 15.71
C PHE A 156 -2.04 -10.91 15.46
N VAL A 157 -2.16 -11.32 14.19
CA VAL A 157 -2.21 -12.74 13.85
C VAL A 157 -0.98 -13.14 13.06
N VAL A 158 -0.27 -14.16 13.53
CA VAL A 158 0.92 -14.70 12.85
C VAL A 158 0.70 -16.19 12.64
N PHE A 159 0.60 -16.61 11.38
CA PHE A 159 0.31 -18.01 11.01
C PHE A 159 -0.89 -18.60 11.77
N GLY A 160 -1.98 -17.83 11.89
CA GLY A 160 -3.18 -18.27 12.60
C GLY A 160 -3.10 -18.25 14.12
N LYS A 161 -1.99 -17.82 14.73
CA LYS A 161 -1.86 -17.70 16.20
C LYS A 161 -2.04 -16.25 16.66
N ASN A 162 -2.71 -16.08 17.80
CA ASN A 162 -2.85 -14.79 18.46
C ASN A 162 -1.52 -14.35 19.06
N VAL A 163 -1.05 -13.18 18.65
CA VAL A 163 0.15 -12.55 19.19
C VAL A 163 -0.23 -11.13 19.58
N GLN A 164 0.09 -10.72 20.81
CA GLN A 164 -0.11 -9.34 21.22
C GLN A 164 0.82 -8.43 20.41
N VAL A 165 0.32 -7.30 19.93
CA VAL A 165 1.11 -6.34 19.14
C VAL A 165 2.29 -5.79 19.95
N THR A 166 2.16 -5.74 21.28
CA THR A 166 3.20 -5.33 22.23
C THR A 166 4.37 -6.31 22.35
N ASN A 167 4.29 -7.49 21.73
CA ASN A 167 5.36 -8.48 21.75
C ASN A 167 6.66 -7.92 21.15
N SER A 168 7.74 -7.91 21.93
CA SER A 168 9.02 -7.30 21.54
C SER A 168 9.64 -7.94 20.30
N LYS A 169 9.45 -9.25 20.07
CA LYS A 169 10.00 -9.95 18.89
C LYS A 169 9.24 -9.55 17.62
N LEU A 170 7.92 -9.51 17.68
CA LEU A 170 7.07 -9.08 16.56
C LEU A 170 7.38 -7.62 16.20
N ARG A 171 7.43 -6.74 17.21
CA ARG A 171 7.81 -5.34 17.06
C ARG A 171 9.20 -5.19 16.44
N GLY A 172 10.20 -5.91 16.95
CA GLY A 172 11.57 -5.88 16.41
C GLY A 172 11.62 -6.31 14.95
N PHE A 173 10.89 -7.36 14.58
CA PHE A 173 10.77 -7.81 13.19
C PHE A 173 10.12 -6.75 12.29
N ALA A 174 9.00 -6.16 12.71
CA ALA A 174 8.33 -5.13 11.93
C ALA A 174 9.20 -3.88 11.74
N LEU A 175 9.85 -3.40 12.81
CA LEU A 175 10.78 -2.27 12.74
C LEU A 175 11.99 -2.58 11.85
N PHE A 176 12.48 -3.82 11.84
CA PHE A 176 13.53 -4.23 10.91
C PHE A 176 13.06 -4.17 9.45
N VAL A 177 11.85 -4.66 9.15
CA VAL A 177 11.29 -4.64 7.79
C VAL A 177 11.09 -3.20 7.29
N PHE A 178 10.44 -2.33 8.07
CA PHE A 178 10.25 -0.93 7.70
C PHE A 178 11.53 -0.10 7.78
N GLY A 179 12.48 -0.48 8.63
CA GLY A 179 13.82 0.10 8.66
C GLY A 179 14.60 -0.25 7.38
N TRP A 180 14.53 -1.50 6.93
CA TRP A 180 15.15 -1.94 5.68
C TRP A 180 14.59 -1.17 4.47
N SER A 181 13.27 -0.92 4.42
CA SER A 181 12.69 -0.13 3.33
C SER A 181 13.21 1.30 3.26
N THR A 182 13.72 1.88 4.36
CA THR A 182 14.34 3.22 4.33
C THR A 182 15.62 3.29 3.50
N THR A 183 16.32 2.16 3.32
CA THR A 183 17.55 2.11 2.52
C THR A 183 17.32 2.41 1.04
N ALA A 184 16.09 2.21 0.54
CA ALA A 184 15.72 2.56 -0.83
C ALA A 184 15.52 4.06 -1.04
N ILE A 185 15.26 4.84 0.02
CA ILE A 185 14.93 6.28 -0.08
C ILE A 185 16.09 7.10 -0.65
N PRO A 186 17.35 6.97 -0.18
CA PRO A 186 18.47 7.71 -0.78
C PRO A 186 18.69 7.38 -2.26
N MET A 187 18.52 6.10 -2.64
CA MET A 187 18.65 5.68 -4.03
C MET A 187 17.59 6.34 -4.92
N LEU A 188 16.33 6.35 -4.48
CA LEU A 188 15.23 7.01 -5.18
C LEU A 188 15.39 8.54 -5.21
N LEU A 189 15.94 9.14 -4.16
CA LEU A 189 16.21 10.57 -4.10
C LEU A 189 17.28 10.98 -5.13
N VAL A 190 18.40 10.24 -5.17
CA VAL A 190 19.44 10.46 -6.19
C VAL A 190 18.87 10.29 -7.60
N GLY A 191 18.08 9.23 -7.83
CA GLY A 191 17.39 9.03 -9.11
C GLY A 191 16.50 10.21 -9.51
N THR A 192 15.71 10.73 -8.57
CA THR A 192 14.86 11.90 -8.78
C THR A 192 15.68 13.13 -9.14
N ILE A 193 16.76 13.40 -8.40
CA ILE A 193 17.66 14.54 -8.67
C ILE A 193 18.29 14.41 -10.06
N LEU A 194 18.80 13.23 -10.42
CA LEU A 194 19.38 12.98 -11.74
C LEU A 194 18.36 13.20 -12.87
N CYS A 195 17.13 12.74 -12.70
CA CYS A 195 16.05 13.00 -13.66
C CYS A 195 15.77 14.49 -13.78
N VAL A 196 15.58 15.22 -12.68
CA VAL A 196 15.33 16.68 -12.70
C VAL A 196 16.47 17.43 -13.37
N VAL A 197 17.71 17.07 -13.06
CA VAL A 197 18.91 17.66 -13.66
C VAL A 197 18.95 17.40 -15.16
N ALA A 198 18.70 16.15 -15.59
CA ALA A 198 18.63 15.82 -17.02
C ALA A 198 17.54 16.61 -17.75
N TYR A 199 16.34 16.73 -17.17
CA TYR A 199 15.25 17.55 -17.71
C TYR A 199 15.64 19.03 -17.81
N ALA A 200 16.34 19.57 -16.80
CA ALA A 200 16.78 20.96 -16.78
C ALA A 200 17.87 21.27 -17.81
N TYR A 201 18.83 20.35 -18.02
CA TYR A 201 19.94 20.56 -18.96
C TYR A 201 19.55 20.36 -20.43
N VAL A 202 18.64 19.43 -20.72
CA VAL A 202 18.27 19.08 -22.11
C VAL A 202 17.10 19.91 -22.65
N GLY A 203 16.32 20.54 -21.76
CA GLY A 203 15.18 21.37 -22.12
C GLY A 203 13.96 20.54 -22.54
N LEU A 204 12.77 21.13 -22.37
CA LEU A 204 11.44 20.53 -22.61
C LEU A 204 11.17 20.04 -24.05
N GLY A 205 12.08 20.26 -25.01
CA GLY A 205 11.81 20.08 -26.45
C GLY A 205 12.77 19.19 -27.23
N GLY A 206 13.73 18.52 -26.59
CA GLY A 206 14.87 17.91 -27.31
C GLY A 206 15.10 16.41 -27.17
N HIS A 207 14.30 15.66 -26.42
CA HIS A 207 14.61 14.26 -26.12
C HIS A 207 13.43 13.34 -26.38
N GLU A 208 13.68 12.23 -27.09
CA GLU A 208 12.88 11.00 -27.03
C GLU A 208 12.51 10.72 -25.57
N ASP A 209 11.26 10.38 -25.29
CA ASP A 209 10.80 10.24 -23.91
C ASP A 209 11.74 9.26 -23.18
N PRO A 210 12.26 9.53 -21.98
CA PRO A 210 13.02 8.53 -21.22
C PRO A 210 12.27 7.19 -21.06
N ALA A 211 10.93 7.19 -21.22
CA ALA A 211 10.14 5.99 -21.44
C ALA A 211 10.61 5.17 -22.67
N ASP A 212 10.91 5.80 -23.80
CA ASP A 212 11.38 5.18 -25.05
C ASP A 212 12.78 4.55 -24.91
N ARG A 213 13.72 5.23 -24.22
CA ARG A 213 15.03 4.63 -23.89
C ARG A 213 14.93 3.51 -22.86
N GLY A 214 14.05 3.67 -21.85
CA GLY A 214 13.76 2.62 -20.88
C GLY A 214 13.13 1.38 -21.51
N LEU A 215 12.28 1.57 -22.53
CA LEU A 215 11.74 0.52 -23.40
C LEU A 215 12.84 -0.19 -24.18
N ALA A 216 13.78 0.55 -24.79
CA ALA A 216 14.89 -0.05 -25.53
C ALA A 216 15.81 -0.91 -24.65
N ILE A 217 16.19 -0.42 -23.47
CA ILE A 217 17.01 -1.15 -22.49
C ILE A 217 16.22 -2.30 -21.85
N GLY A 218 14.93 -2.10 -21.58
CA GLY A 218 14.02 -3.10 -21.06
C GLY A 218 13.87 -4.29 -22.01
N SER A 219 13.72 -4.04 -23.32
CA SER A 219 13.60 -5.10 -24.32
C SER A 219 14.86 -5.98 -24.40
N GLN A 220 16.06 -5.41 -24.22
CA GLN A 220 17.31 -6.17 -24.15
C GLN A 220 17.44 -7.03 -22.89
N TYR A 221 16.80 -6.63 -21.77
CA TYR A 221 16.78 -7.42 -20.54
C TYR A 221 15.65 -8.47 -20.51
N GLU A 222 14.58 -8.29 -21.29
CA GLU A 222 13.36 -9.12 -21.28
C GLU A 222 13.58 -10.51 -21.93
N GLU A 223 14.52 -10.62 -22.86
CA GLU A 223 14.84 -11.89 -23.55
C GLU A 223 15.44 -12.96 -22.61
N ALA A 224 15.89 -12.59 -21.40
CA ALA A 224 16.77 -13.46 -20.64
C ALA A 224 16.11 -14.43 -19.64
N ARG A 225 14.99 -14.15 -18.92
CA ARG A 225 14.56 -15.04 -17.80
C ARG A 225 13.07 -15.07 -17.44
N PRO A 226 12.19 -15.72 -18.23
CA PRO A 226 10.80 -16.01 -17.84
C PRO A 226 10.68 -16.77 -16.51
N TYR A 227 11.66 -17.63 -16.21
CA TYR A 227 11.72 -18.39 -14.94
C TYR A 227 11.78 -17.49 -13.69
N LYS A 228 12.54 -16.38 -13.73
CA LYS A 228 12.65 -15.47 -12.56
C LYS A 228 11.34 -14.74 -12.29
N ARG A 229 10.63 -14.32 -13.33
CA ARG A 229 9.31 -13.67 -13.24
C ARG A 229 8.25 -14.58 -12.63
N PHE A 230 8.18 -15.83 -13.10
CA PHE A 230 7.22 -16.78 -12.55
C PHE A 230 7.53 -17.11 -11.09
N SER A 231 8.82 -17.16 -10.72
CA SER A 231 9.25 -17.36 -9.33
C SER A 231 8.89 -16.17 -8.43
N SER A 232 9.14 -14.92 -8.86
CA SER A 232 8.80 -13.73 -8.09
C SER A 232 7.29 -13.59 -7.92
N ALA A 233 6.52 -13.80 -8.99
CA ALA A 233 5.06 -13.70 -8.94
C ALA A 233 4.42 -14.75 -8.01
N LYS A 234 4.91 -16.00 -8.00
CA LYS A 234 4.47 -17.02 -7.03
C LYS A 234 4.74 -16.59 -5.59
N THR A 235 5.92 -16.01 -5.34
CA THR A 235 6.30 -15.50 -4.02
C THR A 235 5.38 -14.34 -3.61
N SER A 236 5.15 -13.39 -4.50
CA SER A 236 4.24 -12.26 -4.25
C SER A 236 2.80 -12.73 -4.03
N LEU A 237 2.31 -13.72 -4.79
CA LEU A 237 0.97 -14.30 -4.59
C LEU A 237 0.85 -14.94 -3.20
N ALA A 238 1.86 -15.71 -2.78
CA ALA A 238 1.86 -16.33 -1.45
C ALA A 238 1.84 -15.28 -0.33
N VAL A 239 2.61 -14.19 -0.49
CA VAL A 239 2.60 -13.06 0.44
C VAL A 239 1.24 -12.36 0.45
N ILE A 240 0.63 -12.10 -0.70
CA ILE A 240 -0.70 -11.47 -0.81
C ILE A 240 -1.74 -12.32 -0.09
N ILE A 241 -1.79 -13.63 -0.36
CA ILE A 241 -2.73 -14.54 0.30
C ILE A 241 -2.51 -14.54 1.81
N TYR A 242 -1.25 -14.61 2.26
CA TYR A 242 -0.91 -14.53 3.68
C TYR A 242 -1.40 -13.22 4.32
N MET A 243 -1.21 -12.07 3.65
CA MET A 243 -1.65 -10.77 4.15
C MET A 243 -3.18 -10.67 4.21
N ILE A 244 -3.90 -11.13 3.17
CA ILE A 244 -5.38 -11.17 3.16
C ILE A 244 -5.89 -12.00 4.34
N VAL A 245 -5.40 -13.23 4.49
CA VAL A 245 -5.81 -14.13 5.58
C VAL A 245 -5.49 -13.51 6.94
N THR A 246 -4.32 -12.90 7.09
CA THR A 246 -3.93 -12.24 8.34
C THR A 246 -4.84 -11.07 8.68
N ILE A 247 -5.15 -10.20 7.72
CA ILE A 247 -6.04 -9.05 7.91
C ILE A 247 -7.44 -9.52 8.30
N GLU A 248 -8.03 -10.48 7.59
CA GLU A 248 -9.39 -10.95 7.91
C GLU A 248 -9.44 -11.68 9.26
N GLN A 249 -8.38 -12.41 9.62
CA GLN A 249 -8.26 -12.98 10.97
C GLN A 249 -8.14 -11.89 12.04
N MET A 250 -7.40 -10.80 11.78
CA MET A 250 -7.34 -9.67 12.70
C MET A 250 -8.72 -9.01 12.88
N VAL A 251 -9.46 -8.78 11.80
CA VAL A 251 -10.83 -8.21 11.85
C VAL A 251 -11.75 -9.07 12.73
N HIS A 252 -11.72 -10.39 12.52
CA HIS A 252 -12.56 -11.31 13.27
C HIS A 252 -12.16 -11.39 14.75
N ARG A 253 -10.86 -11.52 15.05
CA ARG A 253 -10.38 -11.77 16.42
C ARG A 253 -10.39 -10.54 17.32
N ASN A 254 -10.40 -9.34 16.75
CA ASN A 254 -10.55 -8.10 17.51
C ASN A 254 -12.02 -7.67 17.68
N ASN A 255 -13.01 -8.47 17.22
CA ASN A 255 -14.44 -8.20 17.35
C ASN A 255 -14.92 -6.87 16.74
N VAL A 256 -14.22 -6.35 15.73
CA VAL A 256 -14.54 -5.05 15.08
C VAL A 256 -15.38 -5.20 13.81
N GLN A 257 -15.74 -6.43 13.43
CA GLN A 257 -16.41 -6.73 12.16
C GLN A 257 -17.70 -5.93 11.93
N ALA A 258 -18.53 -5.75 12.97
CA ALA A 258 -19.78 -4.99 12.89
C ALA A 258 -19.56 -3.50 12.57
N GLN A 259 -18.45 -2.92 13.05
CA GLN A 259 -18.09 -1.53 12.76
C GLN A 259 -17.64 -1.38 11.30
N LEU A 260 -16.92 -2.38 10.78
CA LEU A 260 -16.30 -2.37 9.46
C LEU A 260 -17.21 -2.83 8.31
N SER A 261 -18.36 -3.43 8.63
CA SER A 261 -19.35 -3.86 7.64
C SER A 261 -20.28 -2.73 7.19
N THR A 262 -20.29 -1.60 7.89
CA THR A 262 -21.13 -0.46 7.55
C THR A 262 -20.56 0.25 6.32
N TRP A 263 -21.38 0.44 5.27
CA TRP A 263 -20.95 1.13 4.06
C TRP A 263 -20.85 2.63 4.29
N THR A 264 -19.71 3.18 3.91
CA THR A 264 -19.40 4.61 4.03
C THR A 264 -18.93 5.19 2.71
N PHE A 265 -18.79 6.51 2.67
CA PHE A 265 -18.38 7.23 1.46
C PHE A 265 -16.98 6.80 0.99
N GLY A 266 -16.01 6.67 1.90
CA GLY A 266 -14.64 6.27 1.56
C GLY A 266 -14.57 4.89 0.92
N GLN A 267 -15.37 3.94 1.43
CA GLN A 267 -15.49 2.60 0.85
C GLN A 267 -16.07 2.61 -0.57
N THR A 268 -17.05 3.48 -0.82
CA THR A 268 -17.65 3.62 -2.15
C THR A 268 -16.64 4.20 -3.14
N LEU A 269 -15.89 5.23 -2.73
CA LEU A 269 -14.82 5.79 -3.56
C LEU A 269 -13.73 4.76 -3.87
N ALA A 270 -13.33 3.93 -2.90
CA ALA A 270 -12.33 2.89 -3.15
C ALA A 270 -12.81 1.85 -4.18
N LEU A 271 -14.10 1.54 -4.22
CA LEU A 271 -14.65 0.68 -5.28
C LEU A 271 -14.70 1.35 -6.64
N MET A 272 -14.98 2.67 -6.71
CA MET A 272 -14.92 3.41 -7.97
C MET A 272 -13.49 3.40 -8.54
N VAL A 273 -12.50 3.57 -7.68
CA VAL A 273 -11.07 3.47 -8.04
C VAL A 273 -10.70 2.05 -8.51
N LEU A 274 -11.25 1.00 -7.87
CA LEU A 274 -11.09 -0.38 -8.37
C LEU A 274 -11.73 -0.55 -9.76
N LEU A 275 -12.91 0.02 -9.99
CA LEU A 275 -13.60 -0.10 -11.27
C LEU A 275 -12.73 0.45 -12.42
N GLN A 276 -12.00 1.54 -12.20
CA GLN A 276 -11.05 2.07 -13.16
C GLN A 276 -9.95 1.05 -13.51
N GLN A 277 -9.36 0.38 -12.51
CA GLN A 277 -8.37 -0.68 -12.74
C GLN A 277 -8.95 -1.87 -13.50
N ILE A 278 -10.19 -2.27 -13.20
CA ILE A 278 -10.88 -3.37 -13.90
C ILE A 278 -11.11 -2.99 -15.37
N MET A 279 -11.56 -1.76 -15.65
CA MET A 279 -11.77 -1.31 -17.02
C MET A 279 -10.45 -1.27 -17.81
N ALA A 280 -9.37 -0.80 -17.18
CA ALA A 280 -8.03 -0.85 -17.77
C ALA A 280 -7.63 -2.30 -18.08
N ALA A 281 -7.75 -3.21 -17.11
CA ALA A 281 -7.48 -4.64 -17.29
C ALA A 281 -8.25 -5.26 -18.47
N ILE A 282 -9.56 -4.98 -18.57
CA ILE A 282 -10.41 -5.51 -19.64
C ILE A 282 -9.98 -4.96 -21.00
N SER A 283 -9.68 -3.67 -21.08
CA SER A 283 -9.25 -3.04 -22.33
C SER A 283 -7.97 -3.68 -22.86
N LEU A 284 -7.02 -3.99 -21.97
CA LEU A 284 -5.77 -4.65 -22.29
C LEU A 284 -5.97 -6.10 -22.73
N CYS A 285 -6.78 -6.87 -22.00
CA CYS A 285 -7.13 -8.24 -22.41
C CYS A 285 -7.82 -8.28 -23.78
N LYS A 286 -8.65 -7.28 -24.10
CA LYS A 286 -9.31 -7.18 -25.40
C LYS A 286 -8.33 -6.91 -26.53
N GLN A 287 -7.34 -6.05 -26.28
CA GLN A 287 -6.29 -5.75 -27.25
C GLN A 287 -5.46 -7.00 -27.57
N GLU A 288 -5.10 -7.79 -26.56
CA GLU A 288 -4.35 -9.04 -26.74
C GLU A 288 -5.14 -10.10 -27.52
N SER A 289 -6.48 -10.14 -27.38
CA SER A 289 -7.32 -11.12 -28.07
C SER A 289 -7.55 -10.82 -29.56
N GLN A 290 -7.19 -9.63 -30.04
CA GLN A 290 -7.37 -9.23 -31.43
C GLN A 290 -6.14 -9.52 -32.32
N ASP A 291 -5.01 -9.85 -31.70
CA ASP A 291 -3.76 -10.27 -32.34
C ASP A 291 -3.67 -11.81 -32.40
#